data_AF-A0A2E4NK24-F1
#
_entry.id   AF-A0A2E4NK24-F1
#
_cell.length_a   1.000
_cell.length_b   1.000
_cell.length_c   1.000
_cell.angle_alpha   90.00
_cell.angle_beta   90.00
_cell.angle_gamma   90.00
#
_symmetry.space_group_name_H-M   'P 1'
#
loop_
_entity.id
_entity.type
_entity.pdbx_description
1 polymer ?
#
loop_
_entity_poly.entity_id
_entity_poly.type
_entity_poly.pdbx_seq_one_letter_code
_entity_poly.pdbx_strand_id
1 'polypeptide(L)'
;MAPKSHTLFHFTKGKETLEKILKNGFWPRYCLEDIRWVDQSDADYIAFPMVCFCDIPLSRISEHVGFYGSFGLGMTKDWANKNSLNPLLYLASSNNLSSEIRSLNKHAGKCKTDDDIKDAKETMRYIYMHIKPSDGNMLVDGKPVEKEFYQESEWRFVPKNENIKPYMFKDKFDNEDTLNAENAKTLEHTSLKFTPDDIKYIFVKSDSDIPGIVNFIQTELDHFPAADLKILLSRIVSIESIQADL
;
A
#
# COMPACT_ATOMS: atom_id res chain seq x y z
N MET A 1 -4.71 18.83 -17.66
CA MET A 1 -4.81 18.30 -16.27
C MET A 1 -3.44 17.78 -15.87
N ALA A 2 -3.01 17.95 -14.62
CA ALA A 2 -1.72 17.39 -14.18
C ALA A 2 -1.76 15.85 -14.27
N PRO A 3 -0.68 15.19 -14.71
CA PRO A 3 -0.67 13.74 -14.92
C PRO A 3 -0.71 12.93 -13.61
N LYS A 4 -0.44 13.57 -12.47
CA LYS A 4 -0.38 12.97 -11.13
C LYS A 4 -1.01 13.90 -10.10
N SER A 5 -1.51 13.31 -9.02
CA SER A 5 -2.07 13.98 -7.85
C SER A 5 -0.96 14.46 -6.89
N HIS A 6 -1.24 15.52 -6.14
CA HIS A 6 -0.44 15.95 -4.98
C HIS A 6 -0.94 15.32 -3.66
N THR A 7 -1.72 14.26 -3.76
CA THR A 7 -2.33 13.50 -2.67
C THR A 7 -2.13 12.01 -2.95
N LEU A 8 -1.81 11.24 -1.90
CA LEU A 8 -1.73 9.78 -1.99
C LEU A 8 -3.03 9.15 -1.51
N PHE A 9 -3.68 8.37 -2.35
CA PHE A 9 -4.97 7.77 -2.06
C PHE A 9 -4.82 6.30 -1.64
N HIS A 10 -5.57 5.91 -0.61
CA HIS A 10 -5.73 4.52 -0.20
C HIS A 10 -7.21 4.20 -0.13
N PHE A 11 -7.68 3.28 -0.96
CA PHE A 11 -9.07 2.85 -1.02
C PHE A 11 -9.27 1.48 -0.38
N THR A 12 -10.48 1.28 0.16
CA THR A 12 -10.95 0.05 0.76
C THR A 12 -12.41 -0.20 0.39
N LYS A 13 -12.82 -1.47 0.45
CA LYS A 13 -14.17 -1.91 0.05
C LYS A 13 -15.25 -1.59 1.07
N GLY A 14 -14.89 -1.33 2.34
CA GLY A 14 -15.87 -1.23 3.41
C GLY A 14 -15.62 -0.07 4.37
N LYS A 15 -16.71 0.58 4.78
CA LYS A 15 -16.75 1.63 5.79
C LYS A 15 -16.04 1.25 7.09
N GLU A 16 -16.26 0.03 7.58
CA GLU A 16 -15.62 -0.47 8.82
C GLU A 16 -14.09 -0.48 8.72
N THR A 17 -13.53 -0.72 7.53
CA THR A 17 -12.08 -0.70 7.33
C THR A 17 -11.56 0.74 7.34
N LEU A 18 -12.29 1.68 6.73
CA LEU A 18 -11.97 3.10 6.79
C LEU A 18 -11.97 3.60 8.26
N GLU A 19 -12.99 3.23 9.03
CA GLU A 19 -13.08 3.55 10.47
C GLU A 19 -11.89 2.96 11.26
N LYS A 20 -11.54 1.69 11.02
CA LYS A 20 -10.35 1.07 11.63
C LYS A 20 -9.06 1.81 11.28
N ILE A 21 -8.90 2.27 10.03
CA ILE A 21 -7.74 3.04 9.61
C ILE A 21 -7.72 4.41 10.30
N LEU A 22 -8.85 5.13 10.32
CA LEU A 22 -8.98 6.42 11.01
C LEU A 22 -8.59 6.33 12.50
N LYS A 23 -8.98 5.24 13.17
CA LYS A 23 -8.70 5.04 14.59
C LYS A 23 -7.29 4.51 14.88
N ASN A 24 -6.78 3.60 14.05
CA ASN A 24 -5.56 2.84 14.37
C ASN A 24 -4.38 3.14 13.44
N GLY A 25 -4.54 3.97 12.43
CA GLY A 25 -3.57 4.14 11.35
C GLY A 25 -3.66 3.04 10.30
N PHE A 26 -2.83 3.14 9.26
CA PHE A 26 -2.78 2.12 8.21
C PHE A 26 -2.06 0.87 8.72
N TRP A 27 -2.64 -0.30 8.49
CA TRP A 27 -2.08 -1.58 8.91
C TRP A 27 -1.33 -2.24 7.75
N PRO A 28 0.01 -2.39 7.83
CA PRO A 28 0.75 -3.17 6.84
C PRO A 28 0.34 -4.63 6.91
N ARG A 29 -0.16 -5.18 5.80
CA ARG A 29 -0.51 -6.60 5.71
C ARG A 29 0.43 -7.30 4.76
N TYR A 30 0.67 -8.58 4.99
CA TYR A 30 1.36 -9.40 4.00
C TYR A 30 0.50 -9.50 2.75
N CYS A 31 1.04 -9.04 1.63
CA CYS A 31 0.41 -9.06 0.31
C CYS A 31 1.29 -9.89 -0.63
N LEU A 32 0.69 -10.89 -1.28
CA LEU A 32 1.39 -11.79 -2.18
C LEU A 32 1.70 -11.09 -3.51
N GLU A 33 2.98 -10.98 -3.85
CA GLU A 33 3.47 -10.38 -5.08
C GLU A 33 4.07 -11.44 -6.01
N ASP A 34 3.91 -11.26 -7.31
CA ASP A 34 4.60 -12.05 -8.34
C ASP A 34 6.04 -11.54 -8.51
N ILE A 35 7.01 -12.40 -8.25
CA ILE A 35 8.44 -12.08 -8.29
C ILE A 35 9.18 -12.81 -9.42
N ARG A 36 8.46 -13.44 -10.36
CA ARG A 36 9.08 -14.17 -11.48
C ARG A 36 10.00 -13.31 -12.34
N TRP A 37 9.78 -12.00 -12.36
CA TRP A 37 10.65 -11.03 -13.05
C TRP A 37 12.08 -10.95 -12.48
N VAL A 38 12.27 -11.39 -11.23
CA VAL A 38 13.59 -11.52 -10.58
C VAL A 38 14.36 -12.75 -11.09
N ASP A 39 13.69 -13.68 -11.77
CA ASP A 39 14.30 -14.90 -12.36
C ASP A 39 15.09 -15.72 -11.31
N GLN A 40 14.46 -15.98 -10.16
CA GLN A 40 15.00 -16.90 -9.15
C GLN A 40 14.20 -18.20 -9.15
N SER A 41 14.89 -19.33 -9.12
CA SER A 41 14.30 -20.66 -9.25
C SER A 41 13.57 -21.14 -8.00
N ASP A 42 13.66 -20.42 -6.89
CA ASP A 42 13.19 -20.83 -5.57
C ASP A 42 11.78 -20.35 -5.22
N ALA A 43 11.25 -19.32 -5.90
CA ALA A 43 9.88 -18.86 -5.67
C ALA A 43 9.32 -18.04 -6.85
N ASP A 44 8.08 -18.33 -7.23
CA ASP A 44 7.30 -17.49 -8.17
C ASP A 44 6.60 -16.34 -7.45
N TYR A 45 6.24 -16.54 -6.18
CA TYR A 45 5.48 -15.58 -5.38
C TYR A 45 6.08 -15.43 -3.99
N ILE A 46 6.13 -14.19 -3.51
CA ILE A 46 6.55 -13.85 -2.14
C ILE A 46 5.58 -12.82 -1.59
N ALA A 47 5.19 -12.98 -0.33
CA ALA A 47 4.37 -12.00 0.37
C ALA A 47 5.22 -11.02 1.17
N PHE A 48 4.90 -9.73 1.05
CA PHE A 48 5.60 -8.64 1.74
C PHE A 48 4.63 -7.86 2.62
N PRO A 49 5.02 -7.45 3.84
CA PRO A 49 4.19 -6.58 4.67
C PRO A 49 4.22 -5.17 4.07
N MET A 50 3.07 -4.64 3.66
CA MET A 50 3.03 -3.31 3.05
C MET A 50 1.66 -2.63 3.18
N VAL A 51 1.67 -1.30 2.98
CA VAL A 51 0.47 -0.51 2.68
C VAL A 51 0.72 0.20 1.35
N CYS A 52 -0.22 0.05 0.43
CA CYS A 52 -0.14 0.65 -0.90
C CYS A 52 -1.05 1.88 -0.99
N PHE A 53 -0.57 2.89 -1.72
CA PHE A 53 -1.28 4.11 -2.06
C PHE A 53 -1.14 4.36 -3.57
N CYS A 54 -1.93 5.28 -4.13
CA CYS A 54 -1.73 5.76 -5.50
C CYS A 54 -1.80 7.28 -5.59
N ASP A 55 -1.06 7.90 -6.51
CA ASP A 55 -1.15 9.34 -6.78
C ASP A 55 -1.83 9.67 -8.10
N ILE A 56 -2.91 8.94 -8.38
CA ILE A 56 -3.70 9.09 -9.61
C ILE A 56 -4.60 10.32 -9.52
N PRO A 57 -4.73 11.13 -10.59
CA PRO A 57 -5.66 12.25 -10.59
C PRO A 57 -7.10 11.83 -10.26
N LEU A 58 -7.84 12.66 -9.52
CA LEU A 58 -9.24 12.36 -9.16
C LEU A 58 -10.15 12.11 -10.36
N SER A 59 -9.85 12.71 -11.52
CA SER A 59 -10.58 12.43 -12.77
C SER A 59 -10.52 10.97 -13.24
N ARG A 60 -9.54 10.21 -12.76
CA ARG A 60 -9.36 8.78 -13.04
C ARG A 60 -9.74 7.89 -11.84
N ILE A 61 -10.40 8.46 -10.82
CA ILE A 61 -10.75 7.73 -9.60
C ILE A 61 -11.78 6.63 -9.86
N SER A 62 -12.62 6.77 -10.89
CA SER A 62 -13.66 5.78 -11.26
C SER A 62 -13.06 4.40 -11.58
N GLU A 63 -11.93 4.37 -12.30
CA GLU A 63 -11.16 3.14 -12.59
C GLU A 63 -10.70 2.45 -11.30
N HIS A 64 -10.31 3.23 -10.28
CA HIS A 64 -9.85 2.73 -8.99
C HIS A 64 -10.97 2.27 -8.08
N VAL A 65 -12.07 3.01 -8.03
CA VAL A 65 -13.21 2.69 -7.16
C VAL A 65 -13.83 1.35 -7.53
N GLY A 66 -13.93 1.04 -8.83
CA GLY A 66 -14.46 -0.24 -9.30
C GLY A 66 -13.67 -1.46 -8.80
N PHE A 67 -12.35 -1.32 -8.64
CA PHE A 67 -11.46 -2.42 -8.25
C PHE A 67 -11.15 -2.45 -6.74
N TYR A 68 -10.84 -1.29 -6.14
CA TYR A 68 -10.32 -1.18 -4.77
C TYR A 68 -11.37 -0.80 -3.73
N GLY A 69 -12.50 -0.22 -4.15
CA GLY A 69 -13.63 0.14 -3.29
C GLY A 69 -13.91 1.65 -3.24
N SER A 70 -15.06 1.99 -2.65
CA SER A 70 -15.61 3.36 -2.64
C SER A 70 -15.36 4.12 -1.34
N PHE A 71 -14.59 3.56 -0.41
CA PHE A 71 -14.18 4.22 0.83
C PHE A 71 -12.67 4.43 0.82
N GLY A 72 -12.17 5.51 1.39
CA GLY A 72 -10.72 5.72 1.39
C GLY A 72 -10.24 7.00 2.04
N LEU A 73 -8.92 7.14 2.11
CA LEU A 73 -8.26 8.35 2.59
C LEU A 73 -7.34 8.91 1.51
N GLY A 74 -7.31 10.23 1.38
CA GLY A 74 -6.28 10.95 0.64
C GLY A 74 -5.32 11.59 1.62
N MET A 75 -4.04 11.22 1.58
CA MET A 75 -2.99 11.70 2.49
C MET A 75 -2.11 12.76 1.83
N THR A 76 -1.54 13.68 2.63
CA THR A 76 -0.56 14.65 2.15
C THR A 76 0.74 13.97 1.70
N LYS A 77 1.41 14.51 0.67
CA LYS A 77 2.74 14.04 0.27
C LYS A 77 3.81 14.32 1.34
N ASP A 78 3.64 15.36 2.15
CA ASP A 78 4.57 15.65 3.25
C ASP A 78 4.53 14.56 4.31
N TRP A 79 3.33 14.11 4.70
CA TRP A 79 3.17 12.95 5.58
C TRP A 79 3.80 11.70 4.98
N ALA A 80 3.56 11.45 3.70
CA ALA A 80 4.11 10.29 3.00
C ALA A 80 5.65 10.27 3.03
N ASN A 81 6.27 11.40 2.68
CA ASN A 81 7.72 11.56 2.69
C ASN A 81 8.31 11.40 4.09
N LYS A 82 7.68 12.00 5.12
CA LYS A 82 8.10 11.85 6.53
C LYS A 82 8.05 10.39 6.99
N ASN A 83 7.13 9.60 6.45
CA ASN A 83 6.96 8.19 6.78
C ASN A 83 7.65 7.23 5.81
N SER A 84 8.59 7.73 4.99
CA SER A 84 9.39 6.91 4.06
C SER A 84 8.57 6.14 3.01
N LEU A 85 7.39 6.64 2.63
CA LEU A 85 6.69 6.14 1.46
C LEU A 85 7.46 6.55 0.20
N ASN A 86 7.48 5.66 -0.79
CA ASN A 86 8.16 5.90 -2.05
C ASN A 86 7.32 5.38 -3.22
N PRO A 87 7.24 6.09 -4.37
CA PRO A 87 6.70 5.50 -5.60
C PRO A 87 7.47 4.24 -5.98
N LEU A 88 6.78 3.32 -6.64
CA LEU A 88 7.44 2.15 -7.20
C LEU A 88 8.39 2.51 -8.34
N LEU A 89 9.51 1.78 -8.40
CA LEU A 89 10.31 1.67 -9.61
C LEU A 89 9.63 0.64 -10.53
N TYR A 90 9.03 1.14 -11.60
CA TYR A 90 8.45 0.28 -12.62
C TYR A 90 9.51 -0.18 -13.61
N LEU A 91 9.58 -1.49 -13.83
CA LEU A 91 10.39 -2.07 -14.88
C LEU A 91 9.52 -2.30 -16.11
N ALA A 92 9.84 -1.62 -17.20
CA ALA A 92 9.41 -2.08 -18.51
C ALA A 92 9.87 -3.53 -18.72
N SER A 93 9.35 -4.19 -19.74
CA SER A 93 9.76 -5.54 -20.18
C SER A 93 11.30 -5.71 -20.22
N SER A 94 11.77 -6.95 -20.41
CA SER A 94 13.20 -7.32 -20.38
C SER A 94 14.15 -6.26 -20.95
N ASN A 95 14.84 -5.57 -20.04
CA ASN A 95 15.76 -4.47 -20.35
C ASN A 95 17.01 -4.52 -19.46
N ASN A 96 17.99 -3.66 -19.73
CA ASN A 96 19.26 -3.63 -18.99
C ASN A 96 19.07 -3.41 -17.48
N LEU A 97 18.18 -2.52 -17.06
CA LEU A 97 17.90 -2.28 -15.65
C LEU A 97 17.34 -3.55 -14.98
N SER A 98 16.41 -4.25 -15.62
CA SER A 98 15.91 -5.54 -15.12
C SER A 98 17.02 -6.58 -14.97
N SER A 99 17.98 -6.61 -15.91
CA SER A 99 19.13 -7.53 -15.85
C SER A 99 20.13 -7.18 -14.76
N GLU A 100 20.36 -5.89 -14.50
CA GLU A 100 21.20 -5.45 -13.39
C GLU A 100 20.56 -5.75 -12.03
N ILE A 101 19.23 -5.54 -11.91
CA ILE A 101 18.49 -5.89 -10.70
C ILE A 101 18.59 -7.39 -10.43
N ARG A 102 18.41 -8.25 -11.43
CA ARG A 102 18.65 -9.70 -11.29
C ARG A 102 20.09 -10.03 -10.89
N SER A 103 21.06 -9.28 -11.40
CA SER A 103 22.48 -9.49 -11.11
C SER A 103 22.85 -9.14 -9.66
N LEU A 104 22.07 -8.28 -8.97
CA LEU A 104 22.28 -7.99 -7.55
C LEU A 104 22.24 -9.28 -6.70
N ASN A 105 21.36 -10.23 -7.01
CA ASN A 105 21.32 -11.50 -6.26
C ASN A 105 22.57 -12.35 -6.49
N LYS A 106 23.06 -12.38 -7.73
CA LYS A 106 24.31 -13.06 -8.07
C LYS A 106 25.50 -12.41 -7.38
N HIS A 107 25.51 -11.08 -7.25
CA HIS A 107 26.56 -10.35 -6.54
C HIS A 107 26.50 -10.55 -5.03
N ALA A 108 25.29 -10.56 -4.44
CA ALA A 108 25.10 -10.86 -3.03
C ALA A 108 25.65 -12.24 -2.66
N GLY A 109 25.49 -13.24 -3.54
CA GLY A 109 26.06 -14.58 -3.36
C GLY A 109 27.59 -14.66 -3.47
N LYS A 110 28.29 -13.58 -3.82
CA LYS A 110 29.77 -13.51 -3.89
C LYS A 110 30.40 -12.81 -2.69
N CYS A 111 29.61 -12.39 -1.70
CA CYS A 111 30.14 -11.84 -0.46
C CYS A 111 31.04 -12.86 0.27
N LYS A 112 31.95 -12.36 1.11
CA LYS A 112 33.03 -13.18 1.69
C LYS A 112 32.57 -14.13 2.80
N THR A 113 31.54 -13.72 3.55
CA THR A 113 31.03 -14.45 4.71
C THR A 113 29.54 -14.71 4.57
N ASP A 114 29.03 -15.72 5.26
CA ASP A 114 27.60 -16.05 5.24
C ASP A 114 26.74 -14.90 5.80
N ASP A 115 27.26 -14.18 6.80
CA ASP A 115 26.59 -12.99 7.36
C ASP A 115 26.53 -11.85 6.31
N ASP A 116 27.64 -11.56 5.61
CA ASP A 116 27.64 -10.56 4.53
C ASP A 116 26.69 -10.95 3.38
N ILE A 117 26.60 -12.25 3.04
CA ILE A 117 25.66 -12.76 2.04
C ILE A 117 24.23 -12.53 2.49
N LYS A 118 23.93 -12.82 3.77
CA LYS A 118 22.61 -12.63 4.36
C LYS A 118 22.21 -11.16 4.33
N ASP A 119 23.05 -10.26 4.84
CA ASP A 119 22.77 -8.82 4.90
C ASP A 119 22.60 -8.21 3.49
N ALA A 120 23.42 -8.63 2.53
CA ALA A 120 23.29 -8.21 1.14
C ALA A 120 21.96 -8.68 0.53
N LYS A 121 21.55 -9.93 0.78
CA LYS A 121 20.27 -10.47 0.31
C LYS A 121 19.08 -9.80 0.97
N GLU A 122 19.14 -9.49 2.26
CA GLU A 122 18.10 -8.75 2.97
C GLU A 122 17.93 -7.33 2.38
N THR A 123 19.04 -6.61 2.18
CA THR A 123 19.05 -5.29 1.55
C THR A 123 18.44 -5.33 0.15
N MET A 124 18.89 -6.29 -0.67
CA MET A 124 18.40 -6.47 -2.03
C MET A 124 16.90 -6.80 -2.06
N ARG A 125 16.42 -7.72 -1.21
CA ARG A 125 14.99 -8.06 -1.13
C ARG A 125 14.15 -6.86 -0.73
N TYR A 126 14.63 -6.03 0.18
CA TYR A 126 13.95 -4.78 0.53
C TYR A 126 13.81 -3.84 -0.69
N ILE A 127 14.84 -3.75 -1.53
CA ILE A 127 14.75 -3.00 -2.79
C ILE A 127 13.71 -3.61 -3.73
N TYR A 128 13.64 -4.95 -3.84
CA TYR A 128 12.65 -5.63 -4.68
C TYR A 128 11.21 -5.35 -4.27
N MET A 129 10.94 -5.12 -2.98
CA MET A 129 9.60 -4.73 -2.49
C MET A 129 9.11 -3.39 -3.06
N HIS A 130 10.04 -2.55 -3.55
CA HIS A 130 9.76 -1.27 -4.20
C HIS A 130 9.87 -1.32 -5.73
N ILE A 131 9.93 -2.52 -6.32
CA ILE A 131 10.00 -2.73 -7.76
C ILE A 131 8.82 -3.57 -8.21
N LYS A 132 8.24 -3.21 -9.35
CA LYS A 132 7.16 -3.96 -9.99
C LYS A 132 7.32 -3.89 -11.50
N PRO A 133 7.00 -4.94 -12.26
CA PRO A 133 6.94 -4.79 -13.71
C PRO A 133 5.84 -3.77 -14.09
N SER A 134 5.98 -3.12 -15.24
CA SER A 134 4.99 -2.15 -15.76
C SER A 134 3.64 -2.80 -16.08
N ASP A 135 3.65 -4.08 -16.42
CA ASP A 135 2.50 -4.92 -16.73
C ASP A 135 2.72 -6.34 -16.18
N GLY A 136 1.65 -7.08 -15.93
CA GLY A 136 1.75 -8.46 -15.48
C GLY A 136 0.43 -9.02 -14.97
N ASN A 137 0.51 -10.09 -14.17
CA ASN A 137 -0.65 -10.77 -13.62
C ASN A 137 -0.81 -10.48 -12.13
N MET A 138 -2.04 -10.17 -11.71
CA MET A 138 -2.43 -10.13 -10.30
C MET A 138 -3.39 -11.27 -10.01
N LEU A 139 -3.24 -11.96 -8.88
CA LEU A 139 -4.19 -12.97 -8.44
C LEU A 139 -5.39 -12.31 -7.77
N VAL A 140 -6.57 -12.40 -8.39
CA VAL A 140 -7.85 -11.95 -7.85
C VAL A 140 -8.78 -13.16 -7.73
N ASP A 141 -9.21 -13.47 -6.51
CA ASP A 141 -10.04 -14.66 -6.21
C ASP A 141 -9.45 -15.96 -6.78
N GLY A 142 -8.12 -16.10 -6.69
CA GLY A 142 -7.38 -17.26 -7.18
C GLY A 142 -7.16 -17.31 -8.70
N LYS A 143 -7.64 -16.31 -9.46
CA LYS A 143 -7.47 -16.23 -10.92
C LYS A 143 -6.47 -15.14 -11.30
N PRO A 144 -5.56 -15.39 -12.26
CA PRO A 144 -4.69 -14.34 -12.79
C PRO A 144 -5.52 -13.37 -13.62
N VAL A 145 -5.36 -12.08 -13.34
CA VAL A 145 -5.93 -10.96 -14.08
C VAL A 145 -4.76 -10.13 -14.61
N GLU A 146 -4.72 -9.94 -15.92
CA GLU A 146 -3.73 -9.07 -16.57
C GLU A 146 -3.97 -7.62 -16.19
N LYS A 147 -2.89 -6.90 -15.87
CA LYS A 147 -2.97 -5.52 -15.39
C LYS A 147 -1.76 -4.70 -15.81
N GLU A 148 -2.03 -3.48 -16.26
CA GLU A 148 -1.00 -2.46 -16.50
C GLU A 148 -0.69 -1.73 -15.17
N PHE A 149 0.20 -2.31 -14.37
CA PHE A 149 0.58 -1.77 -13.06
C PHE A 149 1.15 -0.35 -13.12
N TYR A 150 1.75 0.06 -14.23
CA TYR A 150 2.28 1.41 -14.41
C TYR A 150 1.20 2.50 -14.27
N GLN A 151 -0.05 2.18 -14.67
CA GLN A 151 -1.17 3.10 -14.52
C GLN A 151 -1.59 3.30 -13.07
N GLU A 152 -1.34 2.30 -12.19
CA GLU A 152 -1.71 2.36 -10.77
C GLU A 152 -0.95 3.46 -10.02
N SER A 153 0.17 3.95 -10.56
CA SER A 153 0.96 5.04 -9.95
C SER A 153 1.21 4.78 -8.46
N GLU A 154 1.59 3.54 -8.16
CA GLU A 154 1.60 2.97 -6.82
C GLU A 154 2.76 3.54 -6.01
N TRP A 155 2.45 3.85 -4.76
CA TRP A 155 3.40 4.18 -3.70
C TRP A 155 3.29 3.11 -2.62
N ARG A 156 4.41 2.74 -2.02
CA ARG A 156 4.43 1.76 -0.93
C ARG A 156 5.05 2.33 0.33
N PHE A 157 4.41 2.00 1.44
CA PHE A 157 5.05 1.91 2.74
C PHE A 157 5.41 0.45 3.01
N VAL A 158 6.68 0.18 3.32
CA VAL A 158 7.18 -1.14 3.71
C VAL A 158 7.91 -0.98 5.05
N PRO A 159 7.42 -1.56 6.15
CA PRO A 159 8.02 -1.37 7.45
C PRO A 159 9.33 -2.17 7.60
N LYS A 160 10.30 -1.58 8.30
CA LYS A 160 11.47 -2.28 8.86
C LYS A 160 11.33 -2.35 10.37
N ASN A 161 11.13 -3.55 10.91
CA ASN A 161 11.04 -3.78 12.35
C ASN A 161 11.54 -5.20 12.66
N GLU A 162 12.32 -5.35 13.72
CA GLU A 162 12.90 -6.63 14.15
C GLU A 162 11.85 -7.66 14.61
N ASN A 163 10.67 -7.20 15.01
CA ASN A 163 9.58 -8.05 15.51
C ASN A 163 8.68 -8.62 14.40
N ILE A 164 8.94 -8.28 13.13
CA ILE A 164 8.21 -8.80 11.98
C ILE A 164 9.14 -9.51 11.00
N LYS A 165 8.59 -10.43 10.21
CA LYS A 165 9.34 -11.00 9.09
C LYS A 165 9.36 -10.00 7.93
N PRO A 166 10.50 -9.82 7.24
CA PRO A 166 10.55 -8.95 6.07
C PRO A 166 9.77 -9.51 4.88
N TYR A 167 9.57 -10.83 4.82
CA TYR A 167 8.82 -11.50 3.77
C TYR A 167 8.33 -12.89 4.21
N MET A 168 7.44 -13.48 3.42
CA MET A 168 6.87 -14.79 3.64
C MET A 168 6.71 -15.55 2.31
N PHE A 169 7.09 -16.83 2.28
CA PHE A 169 6.86 -17.69 1.10
C PHE A 169 5.39 -18.06 0.95
N LYS A 170 4.99 -18.40 -0.28
CA LYS A 170 3.59 -18.68 -0.62
C LYS A 170 2.96 -19.80 0.23
N ASP A 171 3.70 -20.86 0.56
CA ASP A 171 3.19 -21.95 1.41
C ASP A 171 2.77 -21.47 2.81
N LYS A 172 3.52 -20.52 3.37
CA LYS A 172 3.20 -19.89 4.66
C LYS A 172 2.09 -18.85 4.51
N PHE A 173 2.04 -18.14 3.39
CA PHE A 173 1.00 -17.16 3.11
C PHE A 173 -0.37 -17.83 2.93
N ASP A 174 -0.43 -18.97 2.26
CA ASP A 174 -1.66 -19.73 2.04
C ASP A 174 -2.18 -20.40 3.33
N ASN A 175 -1.34 -20.49 4.38
CA ASN A 175 -1.75 -20.99 5.68
C ASN A 175 -2.36 -19.85 6.53
N GLU A 176 -3.68 -19.90 6.71
CA GLU A 176 -4.44 -18.83 7.38
C GLU A 176 -3.96 -18.53 8.81
N ASP A 177 -3.65 -19.55 9.61
CA ASP A 177 -3.15 -19.38 10.98
C ASP A 177 -1.80 -18.63 11.00
N THR A 178 -0.87 -19.04 10.13
CA THR A 178 0.44 -18.40 9.98
C THR A 178 0.29 -16.96 9.50
N LEU A 179 -0.54 -16.75 8.47
CA LEU A 179 -0.79 -15.41 7.91
C LEU A 179 -1.40 -14.48 8.96
N ASN A 180 -2.39 -14.95 9.72
CA ASN A 180 -3.04 -14.16 10.77
C ASN A 180 -2.08 -13.84 11.91
N ALA A 181 -1.27 -14.81 12.35
CA ALA A 181 -0.26 -14.60 13.39
C ALA A 181 0.80 -13.56 12.98
N GLU A 182 1.31 -13.61 11.74
CA GLU A 182 2.31 -12.64 11.29
C GLU A 182 1.68 -11.25 11.00
N ASN A 183 0.45 -11.20 10.50
CA ASN A 183 -0.29 -9.93 10.33
C ASN A 183 -0.63 -9.27 11.67
N ALA A 184 -0.83 -10.04 12.75
CA ALA A 184 -1.04 -9.48 14.09
C ALA A 184 0.21 -8.74 14.57
N LYS A 185 1.41 -9.27 14.30
CA LYS A 185 2.68 -8.59 14.64
C LYS A 185 2.86 -7.29 13.87
N THR A 186 2.47 -7.24 12.59
CA THR A 186 2.57 -6.00 11.81
C THR A 186 1.56 -4.95 12.28
N LEU A 187 0.37 -5.36 12.74
CA LEU A 187 -0.60 -4.47 13.37
C LEU A 187 -0.03 -3.84 14.65
N GLU A 188 0.59 -4.66 15.50
CA GLU A 188 1.12 -4.23 16.79
C GLU A 188 2.34 -3.31 16.65
N HIS A 189 3.30 -3.68 15.79
CA HIS A 189 4.62 -3.05 15.78
C HIS A 189 4.83 -2.05 14.65
N THR A 190 3.98 -2.04 13.62
CA THR A 190 4.29 -1.33 12.37
C THR A 190 3.14 -0.54 11.76
N SER A 191 2.01 -0.40 12.46
CA SER A 191 0.92 0.45 12.01
C SER A 191 1.38 1.88 11.76
N LEU A 192 1.14 2.35 10.54
CA LEU A 192 1.54 3.66 10.06
C LEU A 192 0.55 4.71 10.55
N LYS A 193 0.99 5.53 11.52
CA LYS A 193 0.16 6.53 12.21
C LYS A 193 0.11 7.86 11.46
N PHE A 194 -0.93 8.62 11.72
CA PHE A 194 -1.16 9.96 11.18
C PHE A 194 -2.02 10.77 12.13
N THR A 195 -2.10 12.06 11.86
CA THR A 195 -2.97 13.03 12.55
C THR A 195 -4.04 13.54 11.59
N PRO A 196 -5.10 14.21 12.08
CA PRO A 196 -6.11 14.84 11.22
C PRO A 196 -5.52 15.75 10.14
N ASP A 197 -4.45 16.49 10.44
CA ASP A 197 -3.78 17.41 9.52
C ASP A 197 -3.13 16.72 8.32
N ASP A 198 -2.78 15.44 8.45
CA ASP A 198 -2.15 14.66 7.38
C ASP A 198 -3.16 14.18 6.33
N ILE A 199 -4.46 14.20 6.63
CA ILE A 199 -5.55 13.75 5.75
C ILE A 199 -6.03 14.93 4.90
N LYS A 200 -5.98 14.84 3.57
CA LYS A 200 -6.63 15.79 2.65
C LYS A 200 -8.07 15.45 2.31
N TYR A 201 -8.41 14.16 2.25
CA TYR A 201 -9.74 13.69 1.87
C TYR A 201 -10.14 12.45 2.66
N ILE A 202 -11.43 12.35 2.99
CA ILE A 202 -12.08 11.12 3.43
C ILE A 202 -13.14 10.79 2.39
N PHE A 203 -12.94 9.71 1.64
CA PHE A 203 -13.89 9.26 0.63
C PHE A 203 -14.90 8.31 1.23
N VAL A 204 -16.17 8.55 0.95
CA VAL A 204 -17.28 7.65 1.23
C VAL A 204 -18.01 7.31 -0.06
N LYS A 205 -18.83 6.25 -0.06
CA LYS A 205 -19.51 5.81 -1.27
C LYS A 205 -20.56 6.83 -1.73
N SER A 206 -21.46 7.21 -0.85
CA SER A 206 -22.57 8.15 -1.13
C SER A 206 -22.76 9.14 0.02
N ASP A 207 -23.53 10.21 -0.22
CA ASP A 207 -23.79 11.24 0.81
C ASP A 207 -24.49 10.66 2.05
N SER A 208 -25.25 9.58 1.88
CA SER A 208 -25.89 8.85 2.98
C SER A 208 -24.90 8.23 3.98
N ASP A 209 -23.64 8.02 3.60
CA ASP A 209 -22.60 7.49 4.50
C ASP A 209 -21.97 8.58 5.38
N ILE A 210 -22.07 9.86 4.96
CA ILE A 210 -21.41 11.00 5.61
C ILE A 210 -21.80 11.12 7.09
N PRO A 211 -23.09 11.10 7.49
CA PRO A 211 -23.46 11.24 8.89
C PRO A 211 -22.83 10.18 9.79
N GLY A 212 -22.68 8.95 9.27
CA GLY A 212 -22.04 7.87 10.02
C GLY A 212 -20.55 8.10 10.26
N ILE A 213 -19.83 8.60 9.26
CA ILE A 213 -18.41 8.96 9.41
C ILE A 213 -18.24 10.19 10.32
N VAL A 214 -19.12 11.19 10.19
CA VAL A 214 -19.13 12.36 11.08
C VAL A 214 -19.26 11.94 12.54
N ASN A 215 -20.25 11.09 12.84
CA ASN A 215 -20.45 10.59 14.19
C ASN A 215 -19.22 9.83 14.69
N PHE A 216 -18.66 8.95 13.87
CA PHE A 216 -17.45 8.20 14.21
C PHE A 216 -16.27 9.12 14.56
N ILE A 217 -16.01 10.15 13.75
CA ILE A 217 -14.91 11.10 14.00
C ILE A 217 -15.13 11.84 15.31
N GLN A 218 -16.36 12.28 15.58
CA GLN A 218 -16.68 13.02 16.81
C GLN A 218 -16.60 12.16 18.08
N THR A 219 -16.87 10.86 18.00
CA THR A 219 -16.89 9.97 19.16
C THR A 219 -15.58 9.24 19.39
N GLU A 220 -14.90 8.80 18.34
CA GLU A 220 -13.74 7.91 18.43
C GLU A 220 -12.40 8.65 18.31
N LEU A 221 -12.42 9.88 17.78
CA LEU A 221 -11.22 10.70 17.57
C LEU A 221 -11.20 11.97 18.44
N ASP A 222 -12.01 12.01 19.51
CA ASP A 222 -12.17 13.15 20.43
C ASP A 222 -10.90 13.53 21.22
N HIS A 223 -9.90 12.65 21.23
CA HIS A 223 -8.57 12.88 21.78
C HIS A 223 -7.74 13.89 20.96
N PHE A 224 -8.13 14.19 19.71
CA PHE A 224 -7.52 15.26 18.92
C PHE A 224 -8.16 16.63 19.19
N PRO A 225 -7.45 17.75 18.94
CA PRO A 225 -8.01 19.08 19.11
C PRO A 225 -9.30 19.29 18.31
N ALA A 226 -10.31 19.87 18.95
CA ALA A 226 -11.61 20.10 18.31
C ALA A 226 -11.55 20.99 17.05
N ALA A 227 -10.53 21.86 16.93
CA ALA A 227 -10.30 22.65 15.72
C ALA A 227 -9.90 21.76 14.54
N ASP A 228 -8.98 20.82 14.76
CA ASP A 228 -8.47 19.88 13.75
C ASP A 228 -9.59 18.95 13.29
N LEU A 229 -10.41 18.46 14.23
CA LEU A 229 -11.58 17.63 13.91
C LEU A 229 -12.60 18.38 13.04
N LYS A 230 -12.86 19.67 13.29
CA LYS A 230 -13.76 20.47 12.44
C LYS A 230 -13.25 20.58 11.01
N ILE A 231 -11.94 20.76 10.84
CA ILE A 231 -11.31 20.77 9.51
C ILE A 231 -11.41 19.39 8.88
N LEU A 232 -11.15 18.33 9.62
CA LEU A 232 -11.26 16.94 9.14
C LEU A 232 -12.67 16.61 8.64
N LEU A 233 -13.71 17.04 9.37
CA LEU A 233 -15.11 16.87 8.96
C LEU A 233 -15.41 17.54 7.62
N SER A 234 -14.80 18.70 7.32
CA SER A 234 -14.95 19.37 6.01
C SER A 234 -14.23 18.66 4.86
N ARG A 235 -13.42 17.63 5.14
CA ARG A 235 -12.68 16.86 4.14
C ARG A 235 -13.41 15.57 3.71
N ILE A 236 -14.62 15.31 4.23
CA ILE A 236 -15.44 14.18 3.83
C ILE A 236 -16.11 14.49 2.49
N VAL A 237 -15.93 13.60 1.51
CA VAL A 237 -16.48 13.74 0.16
C VAL A 237 -17.03 12.40 -0.31
N SER A 238 -18.21 12.38 -0.92
CA SER A 238 -18.73 11.17 -1.53
C SER A 238 -18.19 10.97 -2.95
N ILE A 239 -17.88 9.72 -3.29
CA ILE A 239 -17.47 9.34 -4.64
C ILE A 239 -18.62 9.55 -5.62
N GLU A 240 -19.86 9.30 -5.19
CA GLU A 240 -21.08 9.59 -5.95
C GLU A 240 -21.12 11.05 -6.45
N SER A 241 -20.92 12.03 -5.57
CA SER A 241 -20.91 13.44 -5.98
C SER A 241 -19.75 13.75 -6.94
N ILE A 242 -18.54 13.25 -6.65
CA ILE A 242 -17.38 13.46 -7.54
C ILE A 242 -17.68 12.92 -8.94
N GLN A 243 -18.26 11.72 -9.04
CA GLN A 243 -18.56 11.10 -10.33
C GLN A 243 -19.64 11.84 -11.13
N ALA A 244 -20.56 12.52 -10.46
CA ALA A 244 -21.58 13.32 -11.13
C ALA A 244 -21.01 14.59 -11.80
N ASP A 245 -19.85 15.08 -11.32
CA ASP A 245 -19.22 16.34 -11.74
C ASP A 245 -17.95 16.15 -12.59
N LEU A 246 -17.52 14.91 -12.85
CA LEU A 246 -16.37 14.55 -13.70
C LEU A 246 -16.77 14.33 -15.17
#